data_AF-A0A9X8R8C3-F1
#
_entry.id   AF-A0A9X8R8C3-F1
#
_cell.length_a   1.000
_cell.length_b   1.000
_cell.length_c   1.000
_cell.angle_alpha   90.00
_cell.angle_beta   90.00
_cell.angle_gamma   90.00
#
_symmetry.space_group_name_H-M   'P 1'
#
loop_
_entity.id
_entity.type
_entity.pdbx_description
1 polymer ?
#
loop_
_entity_poly.entity_id
_entity_poly.type
_entity_poly.pdbx_seq_one_letter_code
_entity_poly.pdbx_strand_id
1 'polypeptide(L)'
;MININVCGRNIVADPKRLLIAGYTGKDQESVKKHIDELKEIGVPAPPQVPMIYDLSTNLITTNKSISVIQESSSGEAEVVIMKIGGKWYLGLGSDHTDRGLEKVSIQKSKQVCSKPISTQFWSLDDVKDRWDDIEMRSWMIVDGVKKEYQTGKLGEFLHPEELLEIIEERGYDSEDMIVFCGTLPIKNGEFIYGEAFSAELYDRLTGNKIQLNYQVHILTDAEVV
;
A
#
# COMPACT_ATOMS: atom_id res chain seq x y z
N MET A 1 6.39 1.58 -17.71
CA MET A 1 5.09 1.22 -18.33
C MET A 1 4.50 -0.02 -17.69
N ILE A 2 3.23 0.07 -17.28
CA ILE A 2 2.44 -0.98 -16.63
C ILE A 2 1.10 -1.08 -17.38
N ASN A 3 0.62 -2.29 -17.65
CA ASN A 3 -0.70 -2.49 -18.23
C ASN A 3 -1.73 -2.70 -17.13
N ILE A 4 -2.72 -1.82 -17.04
CA ILE A 4 -3.85 -1.97 -16.13
C ILE A 4 -5.13 -2.22 -16.91
N ASN A 5 -6.08 -2.90 -16.28
CA ASN A 5 -7.41 -3.19 -16.82
C ASN A 5 -8.46 -2.42 -16.01
N VAL A 6 -9.20 -1.56 -16.69
CA VAL A 6 -10.32 -0.80 -16.13
C VAL A 6 -11.59 -1.22 -16.84
N CYS A 7 -12.44 -1.98 -16.15
CA CYS A 7 -13.71 -2.49 -16.68
C CYS A 7 -13.56 -3.17 -18.07
N GLY A 8 -12.54 -4.01 -18.25
CA GLY A 8 -12.27 -4.73 -19.50
C GLY A 8 -11.46 -3.95 -20.53
N ARG A 9 -11.12 -2.67 -20.27
CA ARG A 9 -10.25 -1.88 -21.15
C ARG A 9 -8.83 -1.86 -20.63
N ASN A 10 -7.87 -2.15 -21.50
CA ASN A 10 -6.46 -2.05 -21.14
C ASN A 10 -5.97 -0.61 -21.34
N ILE A 11 -5.29 -0.10 -20.33
CA ILE A 11 -4.65 1.22 -20.31
C ILE A 11 -3.17 1.01 -20.00
N VAL A 12 -2.29 1.63 -20.79
CA VAL A 12 -0.86 1.69 -20.51
C VAL A 12 -0.61 2.87 -19.58
N ALA A 13 -0.12 2.60 -18.38
CA ALA A 13 0.28 3.59 -17.39
C ALA A 13 1.80 3.74 -17.35
N ASP A 14 2.31 4.95 -17.19
CA ASP A 14 3.74 5.19 -16.98
C ASP A 14 3.95 6.21 -15.86
N PRO A 15 3.67 5.82 -14.59
CA PRO A 15 3.72 6.74 -13.47
C PRO A 15 5.11 7.36 -13.34
N LYS A 16 5.13 8.69 -13.21
CA LYS A 16 6.35 9.49 -13.05
C LYS A 16 6.72 9.71 -11.60
N ARG A 17 5.78 9.46 -10.68
CA ARG A 17 5.98 9.54 -9.24
C ARG A 17 5.27 8.41 -8.51
N LEU A 18 5.91 7.88 -7.48
CA LEU A 18 5.35 6.90 -6.55
C LEU A 18 5.38 7.51 -5.14
N LEU A 19 4.22 7.71 -4.56
CA LEU A 19 4.08 8.21 -3.20
C LEU A 19 3.45 7.14 -2.31
N ILE A 20 3.86 7.12 -1.06
CA ILE A 20 3.19 6.37 0.01
C ILE A 20 2.80 7.35 1.10
N ALA A 21 1.52 7.36 1.46
CA ALA A 21 0.98 8.20 2.51
C ALA A 21 0.81 7.37 3.79
N GLY A 22 1.62 7.67 4.80
CA GLY A 22 1.48 7.12 6.14
C GLY A 22 0.57 7.98 7.03
N TYR A 23 0.03 7.38 8.09
CA TYR A 23 -0.82 8.07 9.09
C TYR A 23 -2.09 8.69 8.48
N THR A 24 -2.71 8.01 7.52
CA THR A 24 -3.91 8.47 6.79
C THR A 24 -5.21 8.12 7.50
N GLY A 25 -5.20 7.71 8.76
CA GLY A 25 -6.44 7.40 9.49
C GLY A 25 -7.35 8.62 9.59
N LYS A 26 -8.67 8.47 9.37
CA LYS A 26 -9.63 9.58 9.56
C LYS A 26 -9.68 10.04 11.02
N ASP A 27 -9.58 9.08 11.95
CA ASP A 27 -9.56 9.37 13.39
C ASP A 27 -8.20 9.93 13.81
N GLN A 28 -8.15 11.26 13.94
CA GLN A 28 -6.95 11.98 14.34
C GLN A 28 -6.51 11.70 15.79
N GLU A 29 -7.43 11.32 16.68
CA GLU A 29 -7.07 10.92 18.04
C GLU A 29 -6.35 9.58 18.04
N SER A 30 -6.86 8.61 17.26
CA SER A 30 -6.22 7.31 17.07
C SER A 30 -4.85 7.44 16.38
N VAL A 31 -4.74 8.28 15.34
CA VAL A 31 -3.45 8.55 14.68
C VAL A 31 -2.45 9.16 15.65
N LYS A 32 -2.87 10.14 16.45
CA LYS A 32 -2.01 10.76 17.47
C LYS A 32 -1.56 9.75 18.52
N LYS A 33 -2.47 8.92 19.03
CA LYS A 33 -2.14 7.86 20.00
C LYS A 33 -1.11 6.89 19.43
N HIS A 34 -1.25 6.48 18.17
CA HIS A 34 -0.28 5.60 17.52
C HIS A 34 1.11 6.26 17.38
N ILE A 35 1.16 7.57 17.06
CA ILE A 35 2.41 8.33 17.04
C ILE A 35 3.05 8.37 18.44
N ASP A 36 2.26 8.58 19.49
CA ASP A 36 2.75 8.59 20.87
C ASP A 36 3.30 7.21 21.30
N GLU A 37 2.63 6.11 20.93
CA GLU A 37 3.11 4.73 21.16
C GLU A 37 4.45 4.45 20.44
N LEU A 38 4.58 4.88 19.18
CA LEU A 38 5.82 4.74 18.40
C LEU A 38 6.98 5.54 19.02
N LYS A 39 6.67 6.71 19.61
CA LYS A 39 7.66 7.54 20.29
C LYS A 39 8.23 6.86 21.54
N GLU A 40 7.42 6.10 22.28
CA GLU A 40 7.87 5.36 23.47
C GLU A 40 8.91 4.29 23.13
N ILE A 41 8.85 3.71 21.93
CA ILE A 41 9.82 2.72 21.44
C ILE A 41 10.96 3.32 20.60
N GLY A 42 11.08 4.65 20.58
CA GLY A 42 12.19 5.36 19.96
C GLY A 42 12.02 5.70 18.47
N VAL A 43 10.83 5.52 17.90
CA VAL A 43 10.52 5.95 16.53
C VAL A 43 10.13 7.44 16.55
N PRO A 44 10.78 8.31 15.76
CA PRO A 44 10.48 9.74 15.76
C PRO A 44 9.09 10.04 15.19
N ALA A 45 8.38 10.99 15.81
CA ALA A 45 7.09 11.46 15.31
C ALA A 45 7.24 12.10 13.91
N PRO A 46 6.24 11.94 13.02
CA PRO A 46 6.28 12.54 11.70
C PRO A 46 6.21 14.08 11.81
N PRO A 47 6.91 14.83 10.95
CA PRO A 47 6.87 16.30 10.97
C PRO A 47 5.50 16.85 10.55
N GLN A 48 4.75 16.10 9.74
CA GLN A 48 3.39 16.41 9.30
C GLN A 48 2.61 15.12 9.11
N VAL A 49 1.30 15.18 9.37
CA VAL A 49 0.35 14.09 9.15
C VAL A 49 -0.61 14.50 8.02
N PRO A 50 -0.95 13.61 7.07
CA PRO A 50 -0.27 12.34 6.78
C PRO A 50 1.19 12.59 6.38
N MET A 51 2.06 11.60 6.59
CA MET A 51 3.47 11.70 6.17
C MET A 51 3.62 11.12 4.76
N ILE A 52 4.23 11.88 3.85
CA ILE A 52 4.42 11.47 2.46
C ILE A 52 5.84 10.96 2.26
N TYR A 53 5.94 9.72 1.75
CA TYR A 53 7.19 9.06 1.39
C TYR A 53 7.28 8.98 -0.14
N ASP A 54 8.24 9.69 -0.74
CA ASP A 54 8.45 9.72 -2.20
C ASP A 54 9.48 8.67 -2.61
N LEU A 55 9.07 7.66 -3.39
CA LEU A 55 9.89 6.50 -3.70
C LEU A 55 10.16 6.39 -5.20
N SER A 56 11.17 5.60 -5.56
CA SER A 56 11.45 5.30 -6.96
C SER A 56 10.31 4.52 -7.62
N THR A 57 9.85 4.99 -8.78
CA THR A 57 8.85 4.28 -9.60
C THR A 57 9.31 2.92 -10.11
N ASN A 58 10.62 2.64 -10.06
CA ASN A 58 11.19 1.33 -10.40
C ASN A 58 10.76 0.22 -9.43
N LEU A 59 10.23 0.56 -8.25
CA LEU A 59 9.72 -0.42 -7.29
C LEU A 59 8.37 -1.00 -7.70
N ILE A 60 7.61 -0.29 -8.54
CA ILE A 60 6.26 -0.70 -8.92
C ILE A 60 6.34 -1.95 -9.79
N THR A 61 5.57 -2.98 -9.45
CA THR A 61 5.55 -4.22 -10.21
C THR A 61 4.16 -4.85 -10.26
N THR A 62 3.87 -5.56 -11.34
CA THR A 62 2.69 -6.45 -11.47
C THR A 62 3.09 -7.92 -11.50
N ASN A 63 4.38 -8.22 -11.26
CA ASN A 63 4.91 -9.56 -11.22
C ASN A 63 4.23 -10.37 -10.11
N LYS A 64 4.13 -11.69 -10.32
CA LYS A 64 3.58 -12.63 -9.34
C LYS A 64 4.59 -13.07 -8.29
N SER A 65 5.76 -12.44 -8.26
CA SER A 65 6.80 -12.68 -7.28
C SER A 65 7.64 -11.42 -7.06
N ILE A 66 8.15 -11.28 -5.85
CA ILE A 66 9.17 -10.30 -5.47
C ILE A 66 10.33 -11.02 -4.79
N SER A 67 11.45 -10.31 -4.67
CA SER A 67 12.62 -10.80 -3.95
C SER A 67 12.96 -9.89 -2.78
N VAL A 68 13.32 -10.47 -1.65
CA VAL A 68 13.65 -9.78 -0.41
C VAL A 68 14.88 -10.41 0.23
N ILE A 69 15.60 -9.63 1.03
CA ILE A 69 16.74 -10.09 1.81
C ILE A 69 16.21 -10.36 3.22
N GLN A 70 16.47 -11.56 3.76
CA GLN A 70 16.00 -12.02 5.08
C GLN A 70 14.49 -12.26 5.20
N GLU A 71 14.10 -13.01 6.23
CA GLU A 71 12.72 -13.42 6.54
C GLU A 71 11.92 -12.35 7.31
N SER A 72 12.38 -11.09 7.34
CA SER A 72 11.82 -10.04 8.19
C SER A 72 11.15 -8.91 7.42
N SER A 73 10.65 -9.19 6.21
CA SER A 73 9.84 -8.25 5.42
C SER A 73 8.39 -8.73 5.31
N SER A 74 7.44 -7.80 5.31
CA SER A 74 6.02 -8.14 5.18
C SER A 74 5.27 -7.19 4.26
N GLY A 75 4.23 -7.72 3.60
CA GLY A 75 3.32 -6.94 2.78
C GLY A 75 2.26 -6.25 3.61
N GLU A 76 1.90 -5.01 3.28
CA GLU A 76 0.77 -4.28 3.83
C GLU A 76 -0.22 -3.97 2.71
N ALA A 77 -1.49 -4.38 2.83
CA ALA A 77 -2.49 -4.09 1.82
C ALA A 77 -2.88 -2.61 1.87
N GLU A 78 -2.85 -1.96 0.72
CA GLU A 78 -3.22 -0.55 0.59
C GLU A 78 -4.06 -0.32 -0.64
N VAL A 79 -5.01 0.60 -0.53
CA VAL A 79 -5.60 1.18 -1.74
C VAL A 79 -4.54 1.98 -2.46
N VAL A 80 -4.55 1.85 -3.78
CA VAL A 80 -3.65 2.61 -4.64
C VAL A 80 -4.47 3.46 -5.58
N ILE A 81 -4.17 4.75 -5.62
CA ILE A 81 -4.81 5.69 -6.55
C ILE A 81 -3.78 6.08 -7.62
N MET A 82 -4.14 5.93 -8.89
CA MET A 82 -3.27 6.17 -10.03
C MET A 82 -3.85 7.25 -10.94
N LYS A 83 -3.05 8.27 -11.26
CA LYS A 83 -3.35 9.29 -12.27
C LYS A 83 -2.78 8.82 -13.59
N ILE A 84 -3.64 8.75 -14.62
CA ILE A 84 -3.23 8.46 -16.00
C ILE A 84 -3.94 9.42 -16.92
N GLY A 85 -3.19 10.29 -17.61
CA GLY A 85 -3.76 11.23 -18.57
C GLY A 85 -4.85 12.12 -17.97
N GLY A 86 -4.65 12.57 -16.73
CA GLY A 86 -5.58 13.44 -16.00
C GLY A 86 -6.80 12.74 -15.39
N LYS A 87 -6.90 11.41 -15.47
CA LYS A 87 -7.97 10.64 -14.82
C LYS A 87 -7.44 9.80 -13.68
N TRP A 88 -8.25 9.63 -12.64
CA TRP A 88 -7.90 8.87 -11.45
C TRP A 88 -8.56 7.49 -11.44
N TYR A 89 -7.76 6.49 -11.06
CA TYR A 89 -8.15 5.09 -10.99
C TYR A 89 -7.78 4.51 -9.63
N LEU A 90 -8.65 3.66 -9.09
CA LEU A 90 -8.47 2.96 -7.82
C LEU A 90 -8.06 1.50 -8.08
N GLY A 91 -6.96 1.09 -7.47
CA GLY A 91 -6.42 -0.27 -7.48
C GLY A 91 -6.06 -0.74 -6.06
N LEU A 92 -5.39 -1.88 -6.00
CA LEU A 92 -4.90 -2.49 -4.76
C LEU A 92 -3.40 -2.70 -4.87
N GLY A 93 -2.66 -2.28 -3.85
CA GLY A 93 -1.22 -2.44 -3.75
C GLY A 93 -0.80 -3.17 -2.49
N SER A 94 0.47 -3.56 -2.48
CA SER A 94 1.16 -3.98 -1.27
C SER A 94 2.35 -3.06 -1.00
N ASP A 95 2.31 -2.33 0.11
CA ASP A 95 3.44 -1.56 0.62
C ASP A 95 4.42 -2.50 1.34
N HIS A 96 5.03 -3.41 0.57
CA HIS A 96 5.95 -4.40 1.14
C HIS A 96 7.14 -3.69 1.79
N THR A 97 7.41 -3.99 3.05
CA THR A 97 8.34 -3.21 3.87
C THR A 97 9.31 -4.12 4.62
N ASP A 98 10.59 -3.74 4.62
CA ASP A 98 11.63 -4.38 5.44
C ASP A 98 11.50 -3.94 6.91
N ARG A 99 11.12 -4.86 7.80
CA ARG A 99 10.86 -4.52 9.22
C ARG A 99 12.11 -4.37 10.05
N GLY A 100 13.26 -4.87 9.58
CA GLY A 100 14.55 -4.61 10.19
C GLY A 100 14.97 -3.16 9.97
N LEU A 101 14.95 -2.73 8.71
CA LEU A 101 15.35 -1.39 8.29
C LEU A 101 14.34 -0.32 8.73
N GLU A 102 13.06 -0.68 8.88
CA GLU A 102 12.01 0.27 9.29
C GLU A 102 12.29 0.88 10.65
N LYS A 103 12.85 0.10 11.58
CA LYS A 103 13.29 0.55 12.93
C LYS A 103 14.37 1.62 12.86
N VAL A 104 15.09 1.71 11.75
CA VAL A 104 16.18 2.68 11.53
C VAL A 104 15.70 3.83 10.64
N SER A 105 14.93 3.54 9.59
CA SER A 105 14.41 4.51 8.64
C SER A 105 13.23 3.96 7.85
N ILE A 106 12.04 4.50 8.12
CA ILE A 106 10.79 4.14 7.45
C ILE A 106 10.86 4.37 5.93
N GLN A 107 11.44 5.49 5.48
CA GLN A 107 11.61 5.77 4.05
C GLN A 107 12.50 4.71 3.37
N LYS A 108 13.64 4.37 4.00
CA LYS A 108 14.59 3.42 3.41
C LYS A 108 14.05 2.00 3.40
N SER A 109 13.34 1.58 4.45
CA SER A 109 12.69 0.25 4.47
C SER A 109 11.66 0.09 3.38
N LYS A 110 10.94 1.15 3.03
CA LYS A 110 10.02 1.13 1.90
C LYS A 110 10.77 1.16 0.56
N GLN A 111 11.88 1.87 0.45
CA GLN A 111 12.66 2.02 -0.78
C GLN A 111 13.41 0.75 -1.21
N VAL A 112 13.74 -0.15 -0.29
CA VAL A 112 14.48 -1.40 -0.62
C VAL A 112 13.57 -2.55 -1.07
N CYS A 113 12.24 -2.40 -0.96
CA CYS A 113 11.28 -3.43 -1.31
C CYS A 113 10.44 -3.03 -2.53
N SER A 114 10.14 -4.00 -3.39
CA SER A 114 9.16 -3.82 -4.47
C SER A 114 7.78 -3.45 -3.92
N LYS A 115 6.98 -2.77 -4.74
CA LYS A 115 5.58 -2.39 -4.47
C LYS A 115 4.66 -3.09 -5.47
N PRO A 116 4.28 -4.36 -5.22
CA PRO A 116 3.32 -5.06 -6.06
C PRO A 116 1.98 -4.35 -6.10
N ILE A 117 1.40 -4.25 -7.30
CA ILE A 117 0.05 -3.72 -7.50
C ILE A 117 -0.82 -4.69 -8.31
N SER A 118 -2.13 -4.57 -8.14
CA SER A 118 -3.12 -5.25 -8.97
C SER A 118 -2.98 -4.83 -10.42
N THR A 119 -3.48 -5.66 -11.34
CA THR A 119 -3.69 -5.26 -12.73
C THR A 119 -5.12 -4.79 -12.96
N GLN A 120 -6.03 -5.01 -12.01
CA GLN A 120 -7.43 -4.59 -12.06
C GLN A 120 -7.58 -3.26 -11.33
N PHE A 121 -8.28 -2.32 -11.96
CA PHE A 121 -8.57 -1.00 -11.43
C PHE A 121 -10.03 -0.62 -11.70
N TRP A 122 -10.58 0.23 -10.84
CA TRP A 122 -11.86 0.91 -11.02
C TRP A 122 -11.61 2.38 -11.35
N SER A 123 -12.57 3.03 -12.03
CA SER A 123 -12.58 4.50 -12.09
C SER A 123 -12.76 5.04 -10.68
N LEU A 124 -11.97 6.03 -10.26
CA LEU A 124 -12.14 6.62 -8.93
C LEU A 124 -13.50 7.32 -8.81
N ASP A 125 -13.93 8.02 -9.87
CA ASP A 125 -15.24 8.69 -9.92
C ASP A 125 -16.41 7.71 -9.72
N ASP A 126 -16.25 6.47 -10.19
CA ASP A 126 -17.31 5.46 -10.08
C ASP A 126 -17.43 4.90 -8.67
N VAL A 127 -16.43 5.08 -7.78
CA VAL A 127 -16.35 4.39 -6.48
C VAL A 127 -16.23 5.33 -5.28
N LYS A 128 -15.79 6.58 -5.46
CA LYS A 128 -15.51 7.52 -4.37
C LYS A 128 -16.70 7.75 -3.43
N ASP A 129 -17.92 7.87 -3.98
CA ASP A 129 -19.14 8.08 -3.17
C ASP A 129 -19.48 6.92 -2.22
N ARG A 130 -18.89 5.74 -2.45
CA ARG A 130 -19.04 4.56 -1.59
C ARG A 130 -17.71 4.07 -1.02
N TRP A 131 -16.68 4.93 -1.02
CA TRP A 131 -15.36 4.64 -0.48
C TRP A 131 -15.46 3.97 0.89
N ASP A 132 -16.23 4.57 1.79
CA ASP A 132 -16.36 4.14 3.19
C ASP A 132 -16.86 2.70 3.37
N ASP A 133 -17.56 2.13 2.39
CA ASP A 133 -18.15 0.80 2.45
C ASP A 133 -17.34 -0.30 1.75
N ILE A 134 -16.30 0.07 1.00
CA ILE A 134 -15.43 -0.91 0.36
C ILE A 134 -14.62 -1.62 1.44
N GLU A 135 -14.62 -2.95 1.40
CA GLU A 135 -13.87 -3.77 2.34
C GLU A 135 -12.47 -4.05 1.81
N MET A 136 -11.48 -4.05 2.70
CA MET A 136 -10.13 -4.49 2.40
C MET A 136 -9.77 -5.66 3.33
N ARG A 137 -9.19 -6.71 2.74
CA ARG A 137 -8.66 -7.85 3.49
C ARG A 137 -7.32 -8.29 2.92
N SER A 138 -6.45 -8.77 3.80
CA SER A 138 -5.17 -9.35 3.41
C SER A 138 -4.82 -10.58 4.23
N TRP A 139 -3.94 -11.39 3.67
CA TRP A 139 -3.46 -12.63 4.26
C TRP A 139 -1.99 -12.84 3.92
N MET A 140 -1.27 -13.36 4.90
CA MET A 140 0.05 -13.97 4.70
C MET A 140 -0.14 -15.48 4.53
N ILE A 141 0.64 -16.08 3.62
CA ILE A 141 0.68 -17.53 3.44
C ILE A 141 1.97 -18.03 4.07
N VAL A 142 1.84 -18.95 5.03
CA VAL A 142 2.95 -19.55 5.77
C VAL A 142 2.76 -21.06 5.77
N ASP A 143 3.74 -21.80 5.26
CA ASP A 143 3.67 -23.26 5.12
C ASP A 143 2.43 -23.74 4.33
N GLY A 144 2.04 -22.97 3.30
CA GLY A 144 0.84 -23.20 2.51
C GLY A 144 -0.48 -22.82 3.20
N VAL A 145 -0.44 -22.31 4.44
CA VAL A 145 -1.62 -21.94 5.23
C VAL A 145 -1.87 -20.44 5.13
N LYS A 146 -3.08 -20.08 4.69
CA LYS A 146 -3.54 -18.69 4.59
C LYS A 146 -3.93 -18.15 5.98
N LYS A 147 -3.11 -17.24 6.53
CA LYS A 147 -3.33 -16.55 7.82
C LYS A 147 -3.85 -15.14 7.57
N GLU A 148 -5.01 -14.83 8.13
CA GLU A 148 -5.59 -13.48 8.02
C GLU A 148 -4.69 -12.45 8.70
N TYR A 149 -4.46 -11.36 8.00
CA TYR A 149 -3.43 -10.39 8.37
C TYR A 149 -4.02 -8.99 8.60
N GLN A 150 -4.86 -8.51 7.69
CA GLN A 150 -5.58 -7.23 7.84
C GLN A 150 -7.04 -7.41 7.40
N THR A 151 -7.96 -6.72 8.06
CA THR A 151 -9.38 -6.68 7.69
C THR A 151 -10.03 -5.40 8.19
N GLY A 152 -10.83 -4.76 7.35
CA GLY A 152 -11.45 -3.47 7.68
C GLY A 152 -12.15 -2.86 6.49
N LYS A 153 -12.51 -1.58 6.61
CA LYS A 153 -13.14 -0.79 5.55
C LYS A 153 -12.28 0.41 5.17
N LEU A 154 -12.42 0.90 3.93
CA LEU A 154 -11.66 2.08 3.51
C LEU A 154 -12.08 3.36 4.23
N GLY A 155 -13.29 3.38 4.82
CA GLY A 155 -13.77 4.51 5.63
C GLY A 155 -12.92 4.81 6.88
N GLU A 156 -11.98 3.93 7.21
CA GLU A 156 -10.97 4.17 8.26
C GLU A 156 -9.87 5.15 7.80
N PHE A 157 -9.69 5.35 6.49
CA PHE A 157 -8.68 6.25 5.90
C PHE A 157 -9.29 7.55 5.38
N LEU A 158 -8.51 8.63 5.33
CA LEU A 158 -8.85 9.89 4.66
C LEU A 158 -9.51 9.62 3.31
N HIS A 159 -10.53 10.41 2.99
CA HIS A 159 -11.19 10.29 1.71
C HIS A 159 -10.16 10.58 0.59
N PRO A 160 -10.19 9.88 -0.55
CA PRO A 160 -9.25 10.08 -1.65
C PRO A 160 -9.12 11.55 -2.08
N GLU A 161 -10.21 12.31 -2.09
CA GLU A 161 -10.20 13.73 -2.45
C GLU A 161 -9.36 14.56 -1.45
N GLU A 162 -9.52 14.32 -0.15
CA GLU A 162 -8.75 15.01 0.90
C GLU A 162 -7.25 14.68 0.80
N LEU A 163 -6.90 13.40 0.57
CA LEU A 163 -5.50 13.00 0.43
C LEU A 163 -4.85 13.61 -0.82
N LEU A 164 -5.58 13.67 -1.93
CA LEU A 164 -5.08 14.25 -3.18
C LEU A 164 -4.90 15.77 -3.08
N GLU A 165 -5.80 16.48 -2.40
CA GLU A 165 -5.64 17.91 -2.10
C GLU A 165 -4.37 18.16 -1.29
N ILE A 166 -4.13 17.36 -0.24
CA ILE A 166 -2.90 17.45 0.57
C ILE A 166 -1.64 17.21 -0.27
N ILE A 167 -1.68 16.27 -1.22
CA ILE A 167 -0.56 15.96 -2.12
C ILE A 167 -0.29 17.15 -3.06
N GLU A 168 -1.33 17.75 -3.61
CA GLU A 168 -1.23 18.91 -4.50
C GLU A 168 -0.67 20.13 -3.75
N GLU A 169 -1.26 20.49 -2.61
CA GLU A 169 -0.85 21.65 -1.80
C GLU A 169 0.60 21.55 -1.33
N ARG A 170 1.08 20.34 -1.05
CA ARG A 170 2.46 20.08 -0.62
C ARG A 170 3.45 19.96 -1.77
N GLY A 171 3.01 20.18 -3.02
CA GLY A 171 3.88 20.16 -4.21
C GLY A 171 4.32 18.77 -4.64
N TYR A 172 3.54 17.73 -4.27
CA TYR A 172 3.84 16.35 -4.65
C TYR A 172 3.12 15.90 -5.94
N ASP A 173 2.19 16.69 -6.49
CA ASP A 173 1.47 16.35 -7.73
C ASP A 173 2.41 16.08 -8.91
N SER A 174 1.93 15.24 -9.84
CA SER A 174 2.61 14.92 -11.09
C SER A 174 1.57 14.69 -12.19
N GLU A 175 2.00 14.72 -13.44
CA GLU A 175 1.12 14.45 -14.60
C GLU A 175 0.51 13.05 -14.53
N ASP A 176 1.38 12.05 -14.33
CA ASP A 176 1.02 10.66 -14.05
C ASP A 176 1.73 10.22 -12.77
N MET A 177 0.99 9.66 -11.83
CA MET A 177 1.53 9.24 -10.54
C MET A 177 0.71 8.11 -9.94
N ILE A 178 1.28 7.49 -8.92
CA ILE A 178 0.63 6.47 -8.12
C ILE A 178 0.80 6.81 -6.64
N VAL A 179 -0.27 6.68 -5.87
CA VAL A 179 -0.31 7.00 -4.44
C VAL A 179 -0.84 5.77 -3.69
N PHE A 180 -0.06 5.30 -2.74
CA PHE A 180 -0.44 4.31 -1.73
C PHE A 180 -1.09 5.07 -0.56
N CYS A 181 -2.34 4.74 -0.25
CA CYS A 181 -3.22 5.57 0.59
C CYS A 181 -3.19 5.22 2.08
N GLY A 182 -2.27 4.36 2.51
CA GLY A 182 -2.16 3.84 3.86
C GLY A 182 -2.80 2.46 4.02
N THR A 183 -2.56 1.88 5.19
CA THR A 183 -2.83 0.48 5.47
C THR A 183 -3.60 0.28 6.78
N LEU A 184 -4.37 -0.81 6.85
CA LEU A 184 -5.16 -1.15 8.03
C LEU A 184 -4.25 -1.69 9.15
N PRO A 185 -4.67 -1.58 10.43
CA PRO A 185 -3.99 -2.27 11.51
C PRO A 185 -3.90 -3.78 11.26
N ILE A 186 -2.80 -4.39 11.70
CA ILE A 186 -2.62 -5.84 11.64
C ILE A 186 -3.53 -6.49 12.70
N LYS A 187 -4.27 -7.54 12.34
CA LYS A 187 -5.34 -8.14 13.15
C LYS A 187 -4.93 -8.54 14.58
N ASN A 188 -3.65 -8.83 14.81
CA ASN A 188 -3.10 -9.17 16.13
C ASN A 188 -1.91 -8.27 16.54
N GLY A 189 -1.62 -7.20 15.81
CA GLY A 189 -0.47 -6.33 16.07
C GLY A 189 0.91 -6.93 15.78
N GLU A 190 1.00 -8.21 15.40
CA GLU A 190 2.26 -8.89 15.10
C GLU A 190 2.46 -9.08 13.59
N PHE A 191 3.64 -8.69 13.10
CA PHE A 191 4.04 -8.96 11.73
C PHE A 191 4.11 -10.47 11.47
N ILE A 192 3.49 -10.92 10.37
CA ILE A 192 3.60 -12.29 9.88
C ILE A 192 4.50 -12.24 8.64
N TYR A 193 5.51 -13.11 8.64
CA TYR A 193 6.41 -13.33 7.51
C TYR A 193 6.07 -14.68 6.87
N GLY A 194 6.16 -14.78 5.54
CA GLY A 194 5.69 -15.96 4.82
C GLY A 194 6.03 -15.94 3.34
N GLU A 195 5.83 -17.07 2.68
CA GLU A 195 6.23 -17.28 1.28
C GLU A 195 5.33 -16.58 0.25
N ALA A 196 4.16 -16.06 0.65
CA ALA A 196 3.29 -15.31 -0.24
C ALA A 196 2.37 -14.34 0.51
N PHE A 197 1.86 -13.36 -0.23
CA PHE A 197 0.88 -12.38 0.23
C PHE A 197 -0.32 -12.37 -0.71
N SER A 198 -1.51 -12.22 -0.12
CA SER A 198 -2.79 -12.13 -0.81
C SER A 198 -3.59 -10.96 -0.23
N ALA A 199 -4.24 -10.17 -1.08
CA ALA A 199 -5.16 -9.14 -0.65
C ALA A 199 -6.35 -9.00 -1.61
N GLU A 200 -7.47 -8.51 -1.10
CA GLU A 200 -8.64 -8.14 -1.89
C GLU A 200 -9.26 -6.81 -1.43
N LEU A 201 -9.77 -6.06 -2.41
CA LEU A 201 -10.81 -5.06 -2.20
C LEU A 201 -12.14 -5.66 -2.64
N TYR A 202 -13.20 -5.44 -1.86
CA TYR A 202 -14.53 -5.93 -2.16
C TYR A 202 -15.57 -4.82 -2.02
N ASP A 203 -16.24 -4.51 -3.13
CA ASP A 203 -17.38 -3.61 -3.17
C ASP A 203 -18.66 -4.42 -2.97
N ARG A 204 -19.25 -4.33 -1.77
CA ARG A 204 -20.47 -5.07 -1.42
C ARG A 204 -21.69 -4.68 -2.26
N LEU A 205 -21.74 -3.45 -2.77
CA LEU A 205 -22.89 -2.94 -3.50
C LEU A 205 -22.95 -3.54 -4.91
N THR A 206 -21.79 -3.66 -5.57
CA THR A 206 -21.69 -4.18 -6.94
C THR A 206 -21.31 -5.66 -7.00
N GLY A 207 -20.75 -6.22 -5.92
CA GLY A 207 -20.19 -7.56 -5.88
C GLY A 207 -18.80 -7.66 -6.54
N ASN A 208 -18.24 -6.55 -7.01
CA ASN A 208 -16.96 -6.52 -7.71
C ASN A 208 -15.78 -6.62 -6.73
N LYS A 209 -14.67 -7.17 -7.25
CA LYS A 209 -13.43 -7.36 -6.50
C LYS A 209 -12.20 -6.89 -7.28
N ILE A 210 -11.20 -6.42 -6.55
CA ILE A 210 -9.82 -6.29 -7.04
C ILE A 210 -8.96 -7.20 -6.18
N GLN A 211 -8.10 -8.00 -6.82
CA GLN A 211 -7.24 -8.96 -6.12
C GLN A 211 -5.77 -8.74 -6.42
N LEU A 212 -4.93 -8.93 -5.41
CA LEU A 212 -3.48 -8.92 -5.49
C LEU A 212 -2.94 -10.20 -4.86
N ASN A 213 -2.07 -10.91 -5.57
CA ASN A 213 -1.39 -12.10 -5.07
C ASN A 213 0.03 -12.13 -5.63
N TYR A 214 1.02 -12.37 -4.77
CA TYR A 214 2.42 -12.56 -5.16
C TYR A 214 3.16 -13.47 -4.17
N GLN A 215 4.21 -14.12 -4.67
CA GLN A 215 5.16 -14.91 -3.89
C GLN A 215 6.33 -14.05 -3.42
N VAL A 216 6.91 -14.42 -2.28
CA VAL A 216 8.11 -13.82 -1.72
C VAL A 216 9.25 -14.82 -1.90
N HIS A 217 10.29 -14.41 -2.63
CA HIS A 217 11.51 -15.18 -2.78
C HIS A 217 12.61 -14.59 -1.91
N ILE A 218 13.07 -15.37 -0.94
CA ILE A 218 14.15 -14.96 -0.05
C ILE A 218 15.47 -15.14 -0.81
N LEU A 219 16.23 -14.05 -0.91
CA LEU A 219 17.57 -14.07 -1.45
C LEU A 219 18.57 -14.48 -0.37
N THR A 220 19.62 -15.19 -0.78
CA THR A 220 20.77 -15.43 0.09
C THR A 220 21.44 -14.09 0.41
N ASP A 221 21.71 -13.85 1.68
CA ASP A 221 22.50 -12.71 2.12
C ASP A 221 23.96 -12.85 1.64
N ALA A 222 24.76 -11.80 1.75
CA ALA A 222 26.15 -11.82 1.30
C ALA A 222 26.94 -12.99 1.92
N GLU A 223 27.86 -13.57 1.16
CA GLU A 223 28.75 -14.62 1.65
C GLU A 223 29.53 -14.11 2.87
N VAL A 224 29.54 -14.92 3.94
CA VAL A 224 30.39 -14.69 5.12
C VAL A 224 31.58 -15.64 5.01
N VAL A 225 32.79 -15.07 4.95
CA VAL A 225 34.06 -15.80 4.99
C VAL A 225 34.56 -15.90 6.42
#